data_AF-A2FS44-F1
#
_entry.id   AF-A2FS44-F1
#
_cell.length_a   1.000
_cell.length_b   1.000
_cell.length_c   1.000
_cell.angle_alpha   90.00
_cell.angle_beta   90.00
_cell.angle_gamma   90.00
#
_symmetry.space_group_name_H-M   'P 1'
#
loop_
_entity.id
_entity.type
_entity.pdbx_description
1 polymer ?
#
loop_
_entity_poly.entity_id
_entity_poly.type
_entity_poly.pdbx_seq_one_letter_code
_entity_poly.pdbx_strand_id
1 'polypeptide(L)'
;MARAAEFVFGVKDGDNYTKARAFIRHLREWIVTIGQFTKVTDQEGVVLQPGDVDKVTNMVMDSFNGKNFGYKNSIKRENVHHILERAFNQ
;
A
#
# COMPACT_ATOMS: atom_id res chain seq x y z
N MET A 1 -13.27 -3.74 -1.67
CA MET A 1 -12.54 -4.66 -0.77
C MET A 1 -13.41 -5.80 -0.26
N ALA A 2 -14.47 -5.58 0.54
CA ALA A 2 -15.30 -6.68 1.08
C ALA A 2 -15.83 -7.66 0.01
N ARG A 3 -16.45 -7.16 -1.06
CA ARG A 3 -16.90 -7.99 -2.20
C ARG A 3 -15.75 -8.75 -2.89
N ALA A 4 -14.56 -8.16 -2.94
CA ALA A 4 -13.39 -8.82 -3.50
C ALA A 4 -12.88 -9.94 -2.57
N ALA A 5 -13.00 -9.76 -1.25
CA ALA A 5 -12.72 -10.80 -0.24
C ALA A 5 -13.60 -12.04 -0.44
N GLU A 6 -14.89 -11.82 -0.64
CA GLU A 6 -15.86 -12.89 -0.91
C GLU A 6 -15.54 -13.62 -2.21
N PHE A 7 -15.26 -12.88 -3.28
CA PHE A 7 -15.08 -13.45 -4.61
C PHE A 7 -13.73 -14.16 -4.78
N VAL A 8 -12.63 -13.50 -4.39
CA VAL A 8 -11.26 -13.96 -4.66
C VAL A 8 -10.79 -14.97 -3.61
N PHE A 9 -11.13 -14.74 -2.34
CA PHE A 9 -10.63 -15.55 -1.21
C PHE A 9 -11.74 -16.29 -0.45
N GLY A 10 -12.99 -16.22 -0.90
CA GLY A 10 -14.10 -16.95 -0.28
C GLY A 10 -14.50 -16.44 1.11
N VAL A 11 -14.09 -15.23 1.53
CA VAL A 11 -14.38 -14.71 2.87
C VAL A 11 -15.83 -14.21 2.97
N LYS A 12 -16.75 -15.09 3.34
CA LYS A 12 -18.20 -14.82 3.37
C LYS A 12 -18.73 -14.31 4.71
N ASP A 13 -18.02 -14.57 5.80
CA ASP A 13 -18.44 -14.21 7.15
C ASP A 13 -17.91 -12.84 7.59
N GLY A 14 -18.65 -12.20 8.51
CA GLY A 14 -18.31 -10.89 9.08
C GLY A 14 -18.88 -9.70 8.32
N ASP A 15 -18.72 -8.52 8.92
CA ASP A 15 -19.14 -7.25 8.33
C ASP A 15 -18.18 -6.79 7.21
N ASN A 16 -18.54 -5.71 6.52
CA ASN A 16 -17.73 -5.18 5.42
C ASN A 16 -16.30 -4.83 5.84
N TYR A 17 -16.12 -4.35 7.07
CA TYR A 17 -14.80 -4.00 7.59
C TYR A 17 -13.94 -5.23 7.82
N THR A 18 -14.48 -6.25 8.49
CA THR A 18 -13.82 -7.53 8.76
C THR A 18 -13.40 -8.21 7.46
N LYS A 19 -14.31 -8.27 6.48
CA LYS A 19 -14.01 -8.81 5.15
C LYS A 19 -12.92 -8.03 4.43
N ALA A 20 -12.93 -6.70 4.50
CA ALA A 20 -11.88 -5.88 3.90
C ALA A 20 -10.51 -6.12 4.55
N ARG A 21 -10.45 -6.28 5.88
CA ARG A 21 -9.23 -6.63 6.61
C ARG A 21 -8.72 -8.03 6.22
N ALA A 22 -9.61 -9.00 6.09
CA ALA A 22 -9.26 -10.34 5.64
C ALA A 22 -8.69 -10.35 4.20
N PHE A 23 -9.26 -9.54 3.30
CA PHE A 23 -8.71 -9.37 1.94
C PHE A 23 -7.28 -8.85 1.96
N ILE A 24 -7.00 -7.80 2.75
CA ILE A 24 -5.65 -7.24 2.87
C ILE A 24 -4.67 -8.29 3.41
N ARG A 25 -5.09 -9.07 4.42
CA ARG A 25 -4.27 -10.15 4.99
C ARG A 25 -3.92 -11.20 3.93
N HIS A 26 -4.92 -11.76 3.24
CA HIS A 26 -4.69 -12.78 2.22
C HIS A 26 -3.86 -12.27 1.04
N LEU A 27 -4.03 -11.01 0.66
CA LEU A 27 -3.21 -10.40 -0.38
C LEU A 27 -1.73 -10.33 0.05
N ARG A 28 -1.43 -9.95 1.30
CA ARG A 28 -0.04 -9.93 1.81
C ARG A 28 0.56 -11.34 1.89
N GLU A 29 -0.20 -12.32 2.36
CA GLU A 29 0.21 -13.73 2.38
C GLU A 29 0.55 -14.22 0.97
N TRP A 30 -0.27 -13.87 -0.02
CA TRP A 30 -0.04 -14.23 -1.41
C TRP A 30 1.21 -13.54 -1.99
N ILE A 31 1.41 -12.24 -1.75
CA ILE A 31 2.60 -11.48 -2.16
C ILE A 31 3.88 -12.18 -1.68
N VAL A 32 3.94 -12.58 -0.41
CA VAL A 32 5.09 -13.32 0.14
C VAL A 32 5.24 -14.69 -0.51
N THR A 33 4.13 -15.40 -0.74
CA THR A 33 4.14 -16.75 -1.35
C THR A 33 4.74 -16.74 -2.75
N ILE A 34 4.50 -15.68 -3.54
CA ILE A 34 5.07 -15.52 -4.88
C ILE A 34 6.48 -14.90 -4.88
N GLY A 35 7.10 -14.75 -3.71
CA GLY A 35 8.47 -14.24 -3.55
C GLY A 35 8.60 -12.72 -3.68
N GLN A 36 7.52 -11.96 -3.51
CA GLN A 36 7.54 -10.50 -3.55
C GLN A 36 7.65 -9.92 -2.13
N PHE A 37 8.29 -8.77 -2.02
CA PHE A 37 8.48 -8.06 -0.75
C PHE A 37 7.21 -7.31 -0.32
N THR A 38 6.98 -7.20 0.98
CA THR A 38 5.83 -6.43 1.52
C THR A 38 6.22 -5.06 2.04
N LYS A 39 7.51 -4.83 2.29
CA LYS A 39 8.11 -3.52 2.53
C LYS A 39 9.46 -3.39 1.81
N VAL A 40 9.86 -2.14 1.57
CA VAL A 40 11.08 -1.79 0.84
C VAL A 40 12.35 -2.35 1.51
N THR A 41 12.37 -2.40 2.84
CA THR A 41 13.50 -2.92 3.62
C THR A 41 13.60 -4.44 3.63
N ASP A 42 12.62 -5.18 3.11
CA ASP A 42 12.74 -6.64 2.93
C ASP A 42 13.65 -6.99 1.74
N GLN A 43 13.91 -6.03 0.84
CA GLN A 43 14.77 -6.25 -0.33
C GLN A 43 16.24 -6.23 0.06
N GLU A 44 16.98 -7.26 -0.36
CA GLU A 44 18.41 -7.39 -0.06
C GLU A 44 19.23 -6.19 -0.58
N GLY A 45 20.09 -5.66 0.27
CA GLY A 45 20.98 -4.54 -0.05
C GLY A 45 20.34 -3.15 0.05
N VAL A 46 19.05 -3.05 0.36
CA VAL A 46 18.40 -1.73 0.53
C VAL A 46 18.77 -1.12 1.88
N VAL A 47 19.28 0.11 1.83
CA VAL A 47 19.56 0.94 3.02
C VAL A 47 18.80 2.25 2.88
N LEU A 48 17.81 2.47 3.74
CA LEU A 48 17.06 3.71 3.76
C LEU A 48 17.88 4.84 4.39
N GLN A 49 17.87 6.00 3.75
CA GLN A 49 18.47 7.22 4.25
C GLN A 49 17.41 8.18 4.81
N PRO A 50 17.77 9.02 5.79
CA PRO A 50 16.93 10.15 6.18
C PRO A 50 16.56 10.99 4.95
N GLY A 51 15.25 11.20 4.73
CA GLY A 51 14.72 11.97 3.61
C GLY A 51 14.33 11.17 2.36
N ASP A 52 14.59 9.86 2.29
CA ASP A 52 14.18 9.04 1.14
C ASP A 52 12.65 9.02 0.95
N VAL A 53 11.89 8.97 2.05
CA VAL A 53 10.42 9.01 2.01
C VAL A 53 9.93 10.32 1.37
N ASP A 54 10.51 11.46 1.75
CA ASP A 54 10.16 12.76 1.16
C ASP A 54 10.55 12.85 -0.31
N LYS A 55 11.73 12.34 -0.67
CA LYS A 55 12.19 12.31 -2.05
C LYS A 55 11.23 11.53 -2.94
N VAL A 56 10.86 10.31 -2.52
CA VAL A 56 9.94 9.46 -3.28
C VAL A 56 8.52 10.04 -3.26
N THR A 57 8.09 10.65 -2.16
CA THR A 57 6.82 11.40 -2.09
C THR A 57 6.77 12.48 -3.17
N ASN A 58 7.81 13.28 -3.29
CA ASN A 58 7.86 14.35 -4.30
C ASN A 58 7.89 13.77 -5.71
N MET A 59 8.66 12.69 -5.97
CA MET A 59 8.66 12.01 -7.26
C MET A 59 7.26 11.51 -7.67
N VAL A 60 6.49 10.97 -6.73
CA VAL A 60 5.10 10.56 -6.98
C VAL A 60 4.25 11.78 -7.31
N MET A 61 4.31 12.85 -6.52
CA MET A 61 3.52 14.05 -6.77
C MET A 61 3.87 14.72 -8.10
N ASP A 62 5.15 14.76 -8.47
CA ASP A 62 5.63 15.32 -9.73
C ASP A 62 5.10 14.55 -10.94
N SER A 63 4.93 13.22 -10.81
CA SER A 63 4.29 12.41 -11.87
C SER A 63 2.84 12.79 -12.14
N PHE A 64 2.21 13.53 -11.21
CA PHE A 64 0.87 14.12 -11.35
C PHE A 64 0.91 15.65 -11.48
N ASN A 65 2.06 16.24 -11.83
CA ASN A 65 2.27 17.70 -11.92
C ASN A 65 1.89 18.43 -10.61
N GLY A 66 2.18 17.82 -9.46
CA GLY A 66 1.84 18.35 -8.14
C GLY A 66 0.33 18.32 -7.80
N LYS A 67 -0.52 17.72 -8.66
CA LYS A 67 -1.96 17.66 -8.44
C LYS A 67 -2.35 16.45 -7.60
N ASN A 68 -3.48 16.55 -6.92
CA ASN A 68 -4.12 15.42 -6.25
C ASN A 68 -4.57 14.37 -7.28
N PHE A 69 -4.63 13.11 -6.86
CA PHE A 69 -5.01 12.00 -7.73
C PHE A 69 -5.89 10.96 -7.01
N GLY A 70 -6.15 9.83 -7.69
CA GLY A 70 -6.99 8.75 -7.17
C GLY A 70 -8.49 9.05 -7.28
N TYR A 71 -9.30 8.24 -6.60
CA TYR A 71 -10.76 8.37 -6.68
C TYR A 71 -11.21 9.74 -6.17
N LYS A 72 -11.85 10.52 -7.04
CA LYS A 72 -12.32 11.89 -6.74
C LYS A 72 -11.22 12.83 -6.20
N ASN A 73 -9.98 12.70 -6.68
CA ASN A 73 -8.84 13.54 -6.26
C ASN A 73 -8.58 13.52 -4.74
N SER A 74 -8.86 12.38 -4.10
CA SER A 74 -8.79 12.22 -2.65
C SER A 74 -7.36 12.01 -2.12
N ILE A 75 -6.40 11.66 -2.98
CA ILE A 75 -5.01 11.42 -2.57
C ILE A 75 -4.21 12.71 -2.74
N LYS A 76 -3.75 13.24 -1.60
CA LYS A 76 -2.88 14.42 -1.48
C LYS A 76 -1.44 14.00 -1.15
N ARG A 77 -0.52 14.96 -1.18
CA ARG A 77 0.90 14.73 -0.81
C ARG A 77 1.02 14.07 0.56
N GLU A 78 0.23 14.49 1.54
CA GLU A 78 0.28 13.96 2.91
C GLU A 78 -0.16 12.48 2.96
N ASN A 79 -1.14 12.10 2.13
CA ASN A 79 -1.54 10.71 2.00
C ASN A 79 -0.43 9.87 1.40
N VAL A 80 0.26 10.37 0.36
CA VAL A 80 1.39 9.69 -0.26
C VAL A 80 2.52 9.50 0.75
N HIS A 81 2.93 10.56 1.44
CA HIS A 81 3.97 10.50 2.47
C HIS A 81 3.63 9.45 3.54
N HIS A 82 2.41 9.50 4.07
CA HIS A 82 1.97 8.56 5.10
C HIS A 82 1.95 7.10 4.60
N ILE A 83 1.54 6.85 3.36
CA ILE A 83 1.53 5.51 2.78
C ILE A 83 2.97 5.00 2.58
N LEU A 84 3.87 5.84 2.06
CA LEU A 84 5.27 5.48 1.81
C LEU A 84 6.04 5.25 3.10
N GLU A 85 5.85 6.09 4.12
CA GLU A 85 6.45 5.90 5.45
C GLU A 85 6.12 4.51 6.03
N ARG A 86 4.88 4.04 5.80
CA ARG A 86 4.46 2.69 6.19
C ARG A 86 5.05 1.63 5.27
N ALA A 87 5.03 1.81 3.95
CA ALA A 87 5.59 0.84 3.01
C ALA A 87 7.11 0.66 3.14
N PHE A 88 7.82 1.65 3.69
CA PHE A 88 9.25 1.59 3.93
C PHE A 88 9.57 0.78 5.20
N ASN A 89 8.68 0.78 6.20
CA ASN A 89 8.95 0.31 7.55
C ASN A 89 8.07 -0.86 8.08
N GLN A 90 6.88 -1.12 7.51
CA GLN A 90 5.88 -2.07 8.04
C GLN A 90 6.30 -3.54 8.02
#